data_AF-A0A370ND50-F1
#
_entry.id   AF-A0A370ND50-F1
#
_cell.length_a   1.000
_cell.length_b   1.000
_cell.length_c   1.000
_cell.angle_alpha   90.00
_cell.angle_beta   90.00
_cell.angle_gamma   90.00
#
_symmetry.space_group_name_H-M   'P 1'
#
loop_
_entity.id
_entity.type
_entity.pdbx_description
1 polymer ?
#
loop_
_entity_poly.entity_id
_entity_poly.type
_entity_poly.pdbx_seq_one_letter_code
_entity_poly.pdbx_strand_id
1 'polypeptide(L)' 'MTTSERISDLAQQDFLRFAMKQLGMGRDDFARRVSLARHTLDRLLLPSESPEFRSMPETGRSYIGEILKWNGKRPDHSIG' A
#
# COMPACT_ATOMS: atom_id res chain seq x y z
N MET A 1 2.10 1.26 -20.60
CA MET A 1 1.23 1.61 -19.45
C MET A 1 1.49 0.61 -18.34
N THR A 2 2.12 1.02 -17.24
CA THR A 2 2.46 0.09 -16.14
C THR A 2 1.26 -0.09 -15.22
N THR A 3 0.99 -1.32 -14.77
CA THR A 3 -0.15 -1.62 -13.87
C THR A 3 -0.18 -0.71 -12.65
N SER A 4 1.01 -0.31 -12.14
CA SER A 4 1.18 0.57 -10.98
C SER A 4 0.51 1.95 -11.09
N GLU A 5 0.30 2.49 -12.29
CA GLU A 5 -0.24 3.84 -12.47
C GLU A 5 -1.76 3.87 -12.34
N ARG A 6 -2.46 2.79 -12.76
CA ARG A 6 -3.92 2.69 -12.65
C ARG A 6 -4.42 2.43 -11.23
N ILE A 7 -3.56 1.88 -10.37
CA ILE A 7 -3.89 1.55 -8.97
C ILE A 7 -3.84 2.80 -8.09
N SER A 8 -3.03 3.78 -8.48
CA SER A 8 -2.93 5.11 -7.86
C SER A 8 -4.17 5.98 -8.07
N ASP A 9 -5.15 5.53 -8.83
CA ASP A 9 -6.44 6.22 -9.03
C ASP A 9 -7.58 5.61 -8.20
N LEU A 10 -7.44 4.36 -7.73
CA LEU A 10 -8.47 3.67 -6.96
C LEU A 10 -8.84 4.38 -5.66
N ALA A 11 -9.98 4.02 -5.06
CA ALA A 11 -10.25 4.40 -3.68
C ALA A 11 -9.12 3.91 -2.76
N GLN A 12 -8.81 4.68 -1.72
CA GLN A 12 -7.73 4.38 -0.79
C GLN A 12 -7.81 2.96 -0.22
N GLN A 13 -9.02 2.49 0.11
CA GLN A 13 -9.23 1.15 0.63
C GLN A 13 -8.82 0.07 -0.37
N ASP A 14 -9.29 0.19 -1.61
CA ASP A 14 -8.96 -0.72 -2.71
C ASP A 14 -7.46 -0.70 -3.01
N PHE A 15 -6.85 0.48 -3.01
CA PHE A 15 -5.41 0.63 -3.18
C PHE A 15 -4.62 -0.11 -2.09
N LEU A 16 -4.97 0.09 -0.82
CA LEU A 16 -4.30 -0.57 0.31
C LEU A 16 -4.50 -2.09 0.29
N ARG A 17 -5.73 -2.55 0.01
CA ARG A 17 -6.04 -3.98 -0.10
C ARG A 17 -5.29 -4.64 -1.26
N PHE A 18 -5.25 -3.97 -2.40
CA PHE A 18 -4.48 -4.44 -3.55
C PHE A 18 -2.99 -4.49 -3.24
N ALA A 19 -2.45 -3.45 -2.59
CA ALA A 19 -1.04 -3.40 -2.22
C ALA A 19 -0.65 -4.56 -1.29
N MET A 20 -1.44 -4.80 -0.24
CA MET A 20 -1.27 -5.94 0.66
C MET A 20 -1.30 -7.27 -0.09
N LYS A 21 -2.26 -7.45 -1.00
CA LYS A 21 -2.38 -8.66 -1.83
C LYS A 21 -1.17 -8.88 -2.73
N GLN A 22 -0.69 -7.83 -3.40
CA GLN A 22 0.49 -7.90 -4.26
C GLN A 22 1.78 -8.22 -3.50
N LEU A 23 1.90 -7.71 -2.28
CA LEU A 23 3.05 -7.96 -1.43
C LEU A 23 2.96 -9.30 -0.71
N GLY A 24 1.79 -9.94 -0.69
CA GLY A 24 1.52 -11.14 0.11
C GLY A 24 1.65 -10.87 1.61
N MET A 25 1.46 -9.61 2.03
CA MET A 25 1.65 -9.17 3.41
C MET A 25 0.32 -8.95 4.10
N GLY A 26 0.26 -9.33 5.38
CA GLY A 26 -0.86 -8.96 6.25
C GLY A 26 -0.84 -7.48 6.62
N ARG A 27 -1.88 -7.03 7.34
CA ARG A 27 -2.00 -5.63 7.79
C ARG A 27 -0.83 -5.18 8.67
N ASP A 28 -0.31 -6.07 9.52
CA ASP A 28 0.79 -5.77 10.45
C ASP A 28 2.11 -5.57 9.70
N ASP A 29 2.51 -6.57 8.91
CA ASP A 29 3.71 -6.52 8.06
C ASP A 29 3.67 -5.36 7.07
N PHE A 30 2.50 -5.13 6.44
CA PHE A 30 2.33 -4.02 5.52
C PHE A 30 2.51 -2.69 6.23
N ALA A 31 1.83 -2.47 7.37
CA ALA A 31 1.97 -1.25 8.16
C ALA A 31 3.43 -1.01 8.55
N ARG A 32 4.12 -2.04 9.06
CA ARG A 32 5.55 -1.98 9.40
C ARG A 32 6.43 -1.64 8.18
N ARG A 33 6.12 -2.23 7.03
CA ARG A 33 6.85 -1.98 5.77
C ARG A 33 6.71 -0.54 5.28
N VAL A 34 5.52 0.03 5.43
CA VAL A 34 5.23 1.41 5.02
C VAL A 34 5.53 2.44 6.12
N SER A 35 6.16 2.01 7.22
CA SER A 35 6.46 2.83 8.40
C SER A 35 5.22 3.49 9.03
N LEU A 36 4.08 2.81 8.97
CA LEU A 36 2.83 3.19 9.62
C LEU A 36 2.53 2.28 10.80
N ALA A 37 1.80 2.81 11.78
CA ALA A 37 1.24 1.98 12.83
C ALA A 37 0.04 1.18 12.32
N ARG A 38 -0.16 -0.05 12.81
CA ARG A 38 -1.30 -0.91 12.44
C ARG A 38 -2.65 -0.22 12.66
N HIS A 39 -2.80 0.51 13.77
CA HIS A 39 -4.03 1.28 14.03
C HIS A 39 -4.25 2.39 13.01
N THR A 40 -3.17 3.01 12.50
CA THR A 40 -3.28 4.01 11.43
C THR A 40 -3.77 3.35 10.15
N LEU A 41 -3.19 2.20 9.77
CA LEU A 41 -3.65 1.45 8.59
C LEU A 41 -5.12 1.05 8.71
N ASP A 42 -5.56 0.63 9.90
CA ASP A 42 -6.95 0.27 10.15
C ASP A 42 -7.89 1.47 9.90
N ARG A 43 -7.52 2.65 10.41
CA ARG A 43 -8.24 3.91 10.15
C ARG A 43 -8.24 4.35 8.69
N LEU A 44 -7.19 4.02 7.94
CA LEU A 44 -7.14 4.26 6.49
C LEU A 44 -8.06 3.28 5.72
N LEU A 45 -8.34 2.10 6.29
CA LEU A 45 -9.22 1.09 5.71
C LEU A 45 -10.70 1.28 6.09
N LEU A 46 -11.00 2.19 7.02
CA LEU A 46 -12.38 2.53 7.40
C LEU A 46 -13.11 3.23 6.25
N PRO A 47 -14.45 3.09 6.16
CA PRO A 47 -15.27 3.86 5.23
C PRO A 47 -15.24 5.34 5.59
N SER A 48 -15.39 6.20 4.59
CA SER A 48 -15.38 7.66 4.72
C SER A 48 -16.43 8.19 5.71
N GLU A 49 -17.48 7.41 5.96
CA GLU A 49 -18.55 7.70 6.91
C GLU A 49 -18.14 7.49 8.37
N SER A 50 -17.01 6.82 8.63
CA SER A 50 -16.52 6.60 9.98
C SER A 50 -15.84 7.87 10.54
N PRO A 51 -16.12 8.27 11.79
CA PRO A 51 -15.47 9.43 12.41
C PRO A 51 -13.96 9.21 12.65
N GLU A 52 -13.52 7.96 12.69
CA GLU A 52 -12.11 7.59 12.80
C GLU A 52 -11.42 7.44 11.43
N PHE A 53 -12.14 7.66 10.33
CA PHE A 53 -11.57 7.63 9.00
C PHE A 53 -10.44 8.65 8.89
N ARG A 54 -9.30 8.20 8.38
CA ARG A 54 -8.20 9.08 8.06
C ARG A 54 -7.93 9.01 6.57
N SER A 55 -7.88 10.17 5.91
CA SER A 55 -7.39 10.27 4.54
C SER A 55 -5.88 10.05 4.53
N MET A 56 -5.43 9.19 3.63
CA MET A 56 -4.03 8.94 3.36
C MET A 56 -3.47 10.12 2.56
N PRO A 57 -2.35 10.72 2.99
CA PRO A 57 -1.70 11.76 2.20
C PRO A 57 -1.15 11.15 0.90
N GLU A 58 -1.13 11.97 -0.15
CA GLU A 58 -0.55 11.67 -1.46
C GLU A 58 0.89 11.14 -1.35
N THR A 59 1.70 11.65 -0.42
CA THR A 59 3.05 11.12 -0.13
C THR A 59 3.05 9.65 0.29
N GLY A 60 2.10 9.26 1.15
CA GLY A 60 1.97 7.86 1.60
C GLY A 60 1.55 6.95 0.44
N ARG A 61 0.66 7.46 -0.43
CA ARG A 61 0.24 6.75 -1.63
C ARG A 61 1.39 6.52 -2.61
N SER A 62 2.17 7.56 -2.89
CA SER A 62 3.36 7.49 -3.74
C SER A 62 4.39 6.50 -3.20
N TYR A 63 4.64 6.51 -1.88
CA TYR A 63 5.56 5.58 -1.25
C TYR A 63 5.14 4.10 -1.42
N ILE A 64 3.86 3.79 -1.23
CA ILE A 64 3.31 2.44 -1.44
C ILE A 64 3.40 2.05 -2.92
N GLY A 65 3.06 2.97 -3.82
CA GLY A 65 3.16 2.75 -5.26
C GLY A 65 4.58 2.39 -5.70
N GLU A 66 5.58 3.08 -5.14
CA GLU A 66 6.98 2.74 -5.34
C GLU A 66 7.29 1.33 -4.80
N ILE A 67 6.94 1.00 -3.55
CA ILE A 67 7.16 -0.34 -2.98
C ILE A 67 6.60 -1.45 -3.90
N LEU A 68 5.42 -1.23 -4.49
CA LEU A 68 4.81 -2.18 -5.42
C LEU A 68 5.59 -2.32 -6.74
N LYS A 69 6.08 -1.21 -7.31
CA LYS A 69 6.98 -1.26 -8.48
C LYS A 69 8.24 -2.05 -8.19
N TRP A 70 8.86 -1.84 -7.02
CA TRP A 70 10.09 -2.52 -6.61
C TRP A 70 9.84 -4.00 -6.28
N ASN A 71 8.71 -4.37 -5.67
CA ASN A 71 8.41 -5.77 -5.34
C ASN A 71 8.22 -6.65 -6.59
N GLY A 72 7.63 -6.11 -7.66
CA GLY A 72 7.54 -6.81 -8.95
C GLY A 72 8.89 -6.90 -9.67
N LYS A 73 9.82 -6.01 -9.32
CA LYS A 73 11.17 -5.93 -9.84
C LYS A 73 12.16 -6.44 -8.79
N ARG A 74 11.96 -7.66 -8.27
CA ARG A 74 13.05 -8.33 -7.56
C ARG A 74 14.23 -8.36 -8.54
N PRO A 75 15.36 -7.69 -8.26
CA PRO A 75 16.56 -8.01 -9.01
C PRO A 75 16.79 -9.49 -8.71
N ASP A 76 16.77 -10.31 -9.76
CA ASP A 76 17.41 -11.62 -9.72
C ASP A 76 18.85 -11.35 -9.27
N HIS A 77 19.08 -11.46 -7.97
CA HIS A 77 20.40 -11.52 -7.39
C HIS A 77 20.75 -13.00 -7.32
N SER A 78 20.68 -13.68 -8.48
CA SER A 78 21.46 -14.89 -8.70
C SER A 78 22.91 -14.43 -8.79
N ILE A 79 23.55 -14.31 -7.63
CA ILE A 79 25.02 -14.32 -7.57
C ILE A 79 25.41 -15.74 -7.94
N GLY A 80 25.90 -15.89 -9.17
CA GLY A 80 26.66 -17.04 -9.61
C GLY A 80 28.04 -17.08 -8.97
#